data_AF-A0A3Q3H213-F1
#
_entry.id   AF-A0A3Q3H213-F1
#
_cell.length_a   1.000
_cell.length_b   1.000
_cell.length_c   1.000
_cell.angle_alpha   90.00
_cell.angle_beta   90.00
_cell.angle_gamma   90.00
#
_symmetry.space_group_name_H-M   'P 1'
#
loop_
_entity.id
_entity.type
_entity.pdbx_description
1 polymer ?
#
loop_
_entity_poly.entity_id
_entity_poly.type
_entity_poly.pdbx_seq_one_letter_code
_entity_poly.pdbx_strand_id
1 'polypeptide(L)'
;MGVPDLTSLIEANPEIYQKFEHDVCLLKCGVLCILCFSLVAGLDQNRGGEYAAFEDLVERFVKALKDCGISPYVVLDGSLDRLQNANKAAVESSQENVLPQMARTVLSNDSDFFIFDLPGGLLPISHFHWEVVKRIGSQSYIPSKIYYSSSFCKVFDIEPQLLPAFSSLAVNLQRLDALSRWAEFDPAVNGKSPHRLKGLLCWLKDFKQLEEAFEAALGLLGELSEETKAEVMEGLNLGMEEYQLPPSSLNRFFIDGVAPPFPLWEVKPEMAGWVLLLLTQARLNSNVLHVLLFSSINLSCPVERADFPSAHLTSRPIRQVIYRLLLGETLVKENDREGLEPKSFIVQPAASGVPQELELKSLNKVKLSNAEPSVRLQVLLDALGVPEACLEGLQPHLRLLVAVSCFWLQRAEPKPDETLLKALLLGVSQLTIVSTEDSSAAYALKREKKPFELRLDADALHSFNQWQGCLRQTVHLNQLLGFPLPEPQIAR
;
A
#
# COMPACT_ATOMS: atom_id res chain seq x y z
N MET A 1 -13.65 3.13 -4.84
CA MET A 1 -12.51 3.40 -5.72
C MET A 1 -12.98 3.16 -7.14
N GLY A 2 -12.50 3.97 -8.09
CA GLY A 2 -12.87 3.95 -9.50
C GLY A 2 -14.15 4.72 -9.84
N VAL A 3 -14.70 4.43 -11.02
CA VAL A 3 -15.96 5.01 -11.55
C VAL A 3 -17.12 4.87 -10.54
N PRO A 4 -17.69 5.99 -10.06
CA PRO A 4 -18.82 5.97 -9.12
C PRO A 4 -20.05 5.28 -9.72
N ASP A 5 -20.81 4.56 -8.89
CA ASP A 5 -22.02 3.80 -9.24
C ASP A 5 -21.89 2.67 -10.28
N LEU A 6 -20.71 2.48 -10.89
CA LEU A 6 -20.50 1.44 -11.90
C LEU A 6 -20.68 0.03 -11.34
N THR A 7 -20.14 -0.25 -10.15
CA THR A 7 -20.32 -1.55 -9.48
C THR A 7 -21.80 -1.84 -9.27
N SER A 8 -22.59 -0.87 -8.79
CA SER A 8 -24.03 -1.03 -8.59
C SER A 8 -24.77 -1.34 -9.89
N LEU A 9 -24.40 -0.68 -11.00
CA LEU A 9 -24.96 -0.94 -12.32
C LEU A 9 -24.67 -2.38 -12.77
N ILE A 10 -23.44 -2.86 -12.59
CA ILE A 10 -23.04 -4.20 -13.00
C ILE A 10 -23.75 -5.27 -12.15
N GLU A 11 -23.85 -5.07 -10.83
CA GLU A 11 -24.62 -5.98 -9.95
C GLU A 11 -26.10 -6.04 -10.31
N ALA A 12 -26.67 -4.96 -10.85
CA ALA A 12 -28.05 -4.94 -11.34
C ALA A 12 -28.27 -5.73 -12.64
N ASN A 13 -27.20 -6.11 -13.35
CA ASN A 13 -27.21 -6.83 -14.62
C ASN A 13 -26.35 -8.12 -14.50
N PRO A 14 -26.81 -9.13 -13.73
CA PRO A 14 -26.02 -10.30 -13.37
C PRO A 14 -25.59 -11.16 -14.57
N GLU A 15 -26.25 -11.04 -15.72
CA GLU A 15 -25.90 -11.70 -16.98
C GLU A 15 -24.56 -11.26 -17.57
N ILE A 16 -24.02 -10.12 -17.13
CA ILE A 16 -22.67 -9.66 -17.50
C ILE A 16 -21.62 -10.61 -16.92
N TYR A 17 -21.89 -11.21 -15.76
CA TYR A 17 -20.99 -12.14 -15.11
C TYR A 17 -21.14 -13.56 -15.65
N GLN A 18 -20.00 -14.23 -15.81
CA GLN A 18 -19.96 -15.66 -16.06
C GLN A 18 -19.68 -16.39 -14.75
N LYS A 19 -20.34 -17.53 -14.53
CA LYS A 19 -19.97 -18.42 -13.42
C LYS A 19 -18.58 -18.98 -13.71
N PHE A 20 -17.71 -18.88 -12.73
CA PHE A 20 -16.33 -19.30 -12.88
C PHE A 20 -16.01 -20.43 -11.90
N GLU A 21 -15.77 -21.62 -12.45
CA GLU A 21 -15.40 -22.82 -11.73
C GLU A 21 -14.19 -23.45 -12.45
N HIS A 22 -12.99 -23.30 -11.85
CA HIS A 22 -11.67 -23.85 -12.24
C HIS A 22 -10.73 -23.02 -13.15
N ASP A 23 -9.45 -23.13 -12.78
CA ASP A 23 -8.19 -22.57 -13.34
C ASP A 23 -8.08 -21.04 -13.45
N VAL A 24 -7.50 -20.42 -12.41
CA VAL A 24 -6.93 -19.06 -12.55
C VAL A 24 -5.49 -19.02 -12.07
N CYS A 25 -4.61 -18.78 -13.04
CA CYS A 25 -3.34 -18.12 -12.80
C CYS A 25 -3.57 -16.61 -12.69
N LEU A 26 -3.09 -16.08 -11.57
CA LEU A 26 -2.86 -14.68 -11.21
C LEU A 26 -4.07 -13.86 -10.71
N LEU A 27 -3.86 -13.33 -9.50
CA LEU A 27 -4.59 -12.24 -8.87
C LEU A 27 -3.73 -10.98 -9.06
N LYS A 28 -4.14 -10.04 -9.90
CA LYS A 28 -3.60 -8.66 -9.89
C LYS A 28 -4.67 -7.69 -9.41
N CYS A 29 -4.23 -6.51 -8.98
CA CYS A 29 -4.93 -5.44 -8.28
C CYS A 29 -4.97 -5.62 -6.77
N GLY A 30 -4.30 -4.73 -6.03
CA GLY A 30 -4.75 -4.23 -4.74
C GLY A 30 -5.13 -5.25 -3.67
N VAL A 31 -4.84 -6.54 -3.81
CA VAL A 31 -5.49 -7.55 -2.97
C VAL A 31 -5.10 -7.33 -1.52
N LEU A 32 -3.88 -6.87 -1.19
CA LEU A 32 -3.53 -6.54 0.20
C LEU A 32 -4.11 -5.19 0.68
N CYS A 33 -4.10 -4.13 -0.14
CA CYS A 33 -4.67 -2.83 0.25
C CYS A 33 -6.20 -2.85 0.31
N ILE A 34 -6.85 -3.59 -0.60
CA ILE A 34 -8.28 -3.86 -0.64
C ILE A 34 -8.64 -5.02 0.31
N LEU A 35 -7.72 -5.97 0.62
CA LEU A 35 -7.85 -6.87 1.78
C LEU A 35 -8.05 -6.01 3.03
N CYS A 36 -7.19 -5.00 3.24
CA CYS A 36 -7.29 -4.09 4.38
C CYS A 36 -8.61 -3.32 4.47
N PHE A 37 -9.34 -3.08 3.36
CA PHE A 37 -10.61 -2.34 3.41
C PHE A 37 -11.87 -3.19 3.28
N SER A 38 -11.83 -4.30 2.54
CA SER A 38 -13.03 -5.11 2.24
C SER A 38 -13.04 -6.49 2.90
N LEU A 39 -11.88 -7.05 3.25
CA LEU A 39 -11.78 -8.27 4.06
C LEU A 39 -11.78 -7.98 5.57
N VAL A 40 -11.32 -6.79 5.97
CA VAL A 40 -11.37 -6.24 7.34
C VAL A 40 -12.76 -5.67 7.67
N ALA A 41 -13.78 -5.91 6.83
CA ALA A 41 -15.17 -5.56 7.10
C ALA A 41 -15.70 -6.37 8.30
N GLY A 42 -15.32 -5.95 9.50
CA GLY A 42 -15.60 -6.64 10.76
C GLY A 42 -14.49 -6.56 11.80
N LEU A 43 -13.26 -6.19 11.43
CA LEU A 43 -12.19 -5.95 12.39
C LEU A 43 -12.16 -4.47 12.80
N ASP A 44 -11.90 -4.20 14.07
CA ASP A 44 -11.68 -2.82 14.51
C ASP A 44 -10.38 -2.30 13.88
N GLN A 45 -10.49 -1.21 13.13
CA GLN A 45 -9.37 -0.48 12.56
C GLN A 45 -9.00 0.74 13.40
N ASN A 46 -9.80 1.07 14.42
CA ASN A 46 -9.57 2.18 15.32
C ASN A 46 -8.62 1.76 16.47
N ARG A 47 -8.07 2.75 17.18
CA ARG A 47 -7.39 2.58 18.49
C ARG A 47 -6.31 1.47 18.53
N GLY A 48 -5.54 1.32 17.45
CA GLY A 48 -4.46 0.35 17.40
C GLY A 48 -4.83 -0.99 16.77
N GLY A 49 -6.05 -1.16 16.27
CA GLY A 49 -6.43 -2.23 15.34
C GLY A 49 -6.42 -3.66 15.90
N GLU A 50 -7.17 -4.56 15.28
CA GLU A 50 -7.11 -6.00 15.59
C GLU A 50 -6.06 -6.72 14.72
N TYR A 51 -4.77 -6.40 14.92
CA TYR A 51 -3.69 -6.93 14.08
C TYR A 51 -3.57 -8.45 14.09
N ALA A 52 -3.79 -9.13 15.22
CA ALA A 52 -3.75 -10.60 15.29
C ALA A 52 -4.89 -11.23 14.47
N ALA A 53 -6.10 -10.66 14.55
CA ALA A 53 -7.22 -11.13 13.74
C ALA A 53 -7.02 -10.84 12.25
N PHE A 54 -6.32 -9.74 11.93
CA PHE A 54 -5.91 -9.42 10.56
C PHE A 54 -4.86 -10.41 10.03
N GLU A 55 -3.86 -10.79 10.84
CA GLU A 55 -2.88 -11.82 10.50
C GLU A 55 -3.56 -13.16 10.23
N ASP A 56 -4.41 -13.63 11.15
CA ASP A 56 -5.22 -14.85 11.00
C ASP A 56 -6.04 -14.83 9.69
N LEU A 57 -6.64 -13.69 9.36
CA LEU A 57 -7.42 -13.50 8.14
C LEU A 57 -6.55 -13.65 6.88
N VAL A 58 -5.39 -12.99 6.85
CA VAL A 58 -4.44 -13.05 5.73
C VAL A 58 -3.90 -14.47 5.57
N GLU A 59 -3.55 -15.16 6.66
CA GLU A 59 -3.09 -16.54 6.63
C GLU A 59 -4.14 -17.48 6.05
N ARG A 60 -5.40 -17.39 6.52
CA ARG A 60 -6.51 -18.19 5.99
C ARG A 60 -6.75 -17.93 4.51
N PHE A 61 -6.70 -16.67 4.09
CA PHE A 61 -6.87 -16.28 2.69
C PHE A 61 -5.77 -16.90 1.81
N VAL A 62 -4.50 -16.72 2.19
CA VAL A 62 -3.35 -17.30 1.46
C VAL A 62 -3.42 -18.82 1.45
N LYS A 63 -3.87 -19.44 2.56
CA LYS A 63 -4.08 -20.89 2.63
C LYS A 63 -5.15 -21.35 1.64
N ALA A 64 -6.29 -20.67 1.56
CA ALA A 64 -7.37 -21.02 0.62
C ALA A 64 -6.89 -20.98 -0.84
N LEU A 65 -6.09 -19.99 -1.20
CA LEU A 65 -5.46 -19.90 -2.53
C LEU A 65 -4.53 -21.09 -2.79
N LYS A 66 -3.63 -21.40 -1.84
CA LYS A 66 -2.69 -22.52 -1.93
C LYS A 66 -3.40 -23.87 -2.05
N ASP A 67 -4.45 -24.10 -1.25
CA ASP A 67 -5.25 -25.32 -1.28
C ASP A 67 -5.92 -25.56 -2.65
N CYS A 68 -6.14 -24.48 -3.41
CA CYS A 68 -6.69 -24.51 -4.77
C CYS A 68 -5.61 -24.46 -5.87
N GLY A 69 -4.32 -24.53 -5.53
CA GLY A 69 -3.22 -24.45 -6.49
C GLY A 69 -3.01 -23.07 -7.13
N ILE A 70 -3.55 -22.01 -6.52
CA ILE A 70 -3.47 -20.66 -7.03
C ILE A 70 -2.20 -19.99 -6.48
N SER A 71 -1.36 -19.46 -7.38
CA SER A 71 -0.17 -18.67 -7.04
C SER A 71 -0.48 -17.17 -7.18
N PRO A 72 -0.70 -16.44 -6.07
CA PRO A 72 -0.98 -15.00 -6.11
C PRO A 72 0.28 -14.17 -6.37
N TYR A 73 0.13 -13.05 -7.06
CA TYR A 73 1.16 -12.01 -7.15
C TYR A 73 0.58 -10.70 -6.63
N VAL A 74 1.02 -10.27 -5.46
CA VAL A 74 0.47 -9.09 -4.80
C VAL A 74 1.17 -7.83 -5.31
N VAL A 75 0.38 -6.87 -5.79
CA VAL A 75 0.84 -5.52 -6.15
C VAL A 75 0.21 -4.54 -5.16
N LEU A 76 1.05 -3.79 -4.45
CA LEU A 76 0.63 -2.74 -3.54
C LEU A 76 0.71 -1.40 -4.26
N ASP A 77 -0.26 -0.54 -3.98
CA ASP A 77 -0.22 0.81 -4.49
C ASP A 77 0.93 1.59 -3.83
N GLY A 78 1.56 2.46 -4.62
CA GLY A 78 2.62 3.36 -4.17
C GLY A 78 2.05 4.72 -3.75
N SER A 79 2.79 5.47 -2.93
CA SER A 79 2.36 6.80 -2.46
C SER A 79 2.60 7.93 -3.46
N LEU A 80 2.48 7.69 -4.77
CA LEU A 80 3.04 8.60 -5.78
C LEU A 80 2.09 8.90 -6.93
N ASP A 81 0.94 9.50 -6.61
CA ASP A 81 -0.04 10.07 -7.56
C ASP A 81 0.61 11.02 -8.59
N ARG A 82 1.75 11.65 -8.26
CA ARG A 82 2.45 12.61 -9.13
C ARG A 82 3.28 12.01 -10.28
N LEU A 83 3.47 10.69 -10.32
CA LEU A 83 4.20 10.02 -11.41
C LEU A 83 3.33 9.64 -12.61
N GLN A 84 2.00 9.78 -12.53
CA GLN A 84 1.08 9.38 -13.60
C GLN A 84 1.44 10.03 -14.95
N ASN A 85 1.83 11.30 -14.94
CA ASN A 85 2.21 12.05 -16.16
C ASN A 85 3.57 11.63 -16.76
N ALA A 86 4.41 10.92 -16.01
CA ALA A 86 5.78 10.65 -16.41
C ALA A 86 6.05 9.23 -16.89
N ASN A 87 5.15 8.29 -16.59
CA ASN A 87 5.15 6.99 -17.25
C ASN A 87 4.91 7.12 -18.76
N LYS A 88 4.20 8.18 -19.19
CA LYS A 88 3.92 8.49 -20.60
C LYS A 88 5.21 8.69 -21.43
N ALA A 89 6.23 9.33 -20.88
CA ALA A 89 7.51 9.60 -21.57
C ALA A 89 8.48 8.40 -21.59
N ALA A 90 8.40 7.49 -20.62
CA ALA A 90 9.30 6.33 -20.57
C ALA A 90 8.87 5.21 -21.54
N VAL A 91 7.57 5.09 -21.79
CA VAL A 91 6.97 4.08 -22.69
C VAL A 91 7.39 4.29 -24.15
N GLU A 92 7.64 5.54 -24.57
CA GLU A 92 8.10 5.87 -25.93
C GLU A 92 9.49 5.31 -26.28
N SER A 93 10.30 4.92 -25.28
CA SER A 93 11.67 4.44 -25.48
C SER A 93 11.83 2.91 -25.56
N SER A 94 10.76 2.15 -25.32
CA SER A 94 10.81 0.68 -25.21
C SER A 94 9.99 0.01 -26.32
N GLN A 95 10.58 -0.16 -27.51
CA GLN A 95 9.96 -0.97 -28.58
C GLN A 95 10.10 -2.46 -28.28
N GLU A 96 9.33 -3.00 -27.34
CA GLU A 96 9.09 -4.45 -27.26
C GLU A 96 7.61 -4.73 -27.01
N ASN A 97 6.92 -5.15 -28.08
CA ASN A 97 5.56 -5.67 -28.05
C ASN A 97 5.55 -7.05 -27.42
N VAL A 98 5.42 -7.10 -26.09
CA VAL A 98 4.98 -8.29 -25.38
C VAL A 98 4.00 -7.85 -24.30
N LEU A 99 2.70 -7.90 -24.62
CA LEU A 99 1.66 -7.99 -23.61
C LEU A 99 2.09 -9.07 -22.59
N PRO A 100 1.98 -8.82 -21.28
CA PRO A 100 2.43 -9.77 -20.27
C PRO A 100 1.98 -11.22 -20.57
N GLN A 101 2.94 -12.14 -20.77
CA GLN A 101 2.67 -13.56 -20.60
C GLN A 101 2.22 -13.89 -19.17
N MET A 102 2.42 -12.95 -18.22
CA MET A 102 1.95 -13.04 -16.86
C MET A 102 0.75 -12.12 -16.60
N ALA A 103 -0.34 -12.75 -16.17
CA ALA A 103 -1.58 -12.16 -15.67
C ALA A 103 -2.63 -11.93 -16.76
N ARG A 104 -3.47 -12.94 -16.94
CA ARG A 104 -4.71 -12.80 -17.70
C ARG A 104 -5.83 -12.31 -16.78
N THR A 105 -5.87 -12.74 -15.52
CA THR A 105 -6.98 -12.44 -14.59
C THR A 105 -6.58 -11.45 -13.48
N VAL A 106 -7.53 -10.63 -13.03
CA VAL A 106 -7.38 -9.61 -11.97
C VAL A 106 -8.38 -9.90 -10.84
N LEU A 107 -8.01 -9.74 -9.57
CA LEU A 107 -8.96 -9.78 -8.44
C LEU A 107 -9.04 -8.38 -7.82
N SER A 108 -10.20 -7.70 -7.91
CA SER A 108 -10.37 -6.35 -7.37
C SER A 108 -11.82 -6.01 -7.08
N ASN A 109 -12.06 -5.06 -6.18
CA ASN A 109 -13.36 -4.35 -6.07
C ASN A 109 -13.31 -2.93 -6.63
N ASP A 110 -12.17 -2.51 -7.18
CA ASP A 110 -12.03 -1.21 -7.81
C ASP A 110 -12.72 -1.22 -9.19
N SER A 111 -13.68 -0.31 -9.38
CA SER A 111 -14.54 -0.31 -10.56
C SER A 111 -13.83 0.10 -11.84
N ASP A 112 -12.64 0.71 -11.75
CA ASP A 112 -11.82 1.00 -12.93
C ASP A 112 -11.44 -0.28 -13.69
N PHE A 113 -11.30 -1.42 -13.00
CA PHE A 113 -11.00 -2.72 -13.63
C PHE A 113 -12.13 -3.25 -14.53
N PHE A 114 -13.34 -2.70 -14.47
CA PHE A 114 -14.39 -3.04 -15.42
C PHE A 114 -14.16 -2.42 -16.82
N ILE A 115 -13.32 -1.39 -16.91
CA ILE A 115 -13.06 -0.63 -18.13
C ILE A 115 -11.88 -1.23 -18.92
N PHE A 116 -10.85 -1.73 -18.22
CA PHE A 116 -9.69 -2.33 -18.87
C PHE A 116 -10.05 -3.59 -19.66
N ASP A 117 -9.44 -3.73 -20.85
CA ASP A 117 -9.53 -4.97 -21.63
C ASP A 117 -8.56 -6.02 -21.07
N LEU A 118 -9.03 -6.77 -20.08
CA LEU A 118 -8.25 -7.80 -19.38
C LEU A 118 -8.44 -9.17 -20.04
N PRO A 119 -7.42 -9.77 -20.68
CA PRO A 119 -7.58 -10.99 -21.48
C PRO A 119 -8.12 -12.21 -20.73
N GLY A 120 -7.89 -12.30 -19.41
CA GLY A 120 -8.42 -13.33 -18.53
C GLY A 120 -9.41 -12.81 -17.49
N GLY A 121 -9.94 -11.62 -17.70
CA GLY A 121 -11.08 -11.09 -16.95
C GLY A 121 -10.78 -10.57 -15.55
N LEU A 122 -11.81 -10.00 -14.93
CA LEU A 122 -11.82 -9.49 -13.57
C LEU A 122 -12.66 -10.42 -12.69
N LEU A 123 -12.12 -10.79 -11.54
CA LEU A 123 -12.80 -11.43 -10.43
C LEU A 123 -13.12 -10.33 -9.41
N PRO A 124 -14.40 -9.97 -9.19
CA PRO A 124 -14.74 -9.09 -8.09
C PRO A 124 -14.52 -9.79 -6.75
N ILE A 125 -13.85 -9.14 -5.79
CA ILE A 125 -13.61 -9.71 -4.44
C ILE A 125 -14.96 -10.03 -3.77
N SER A 126 -15.99 -9.23 -4.00
CA SER A 126 -17.36 -9.44 -3.50
C SER A 126 -17.95 -10.80 -3.88
N HIS A 127 -17.57 -11.37 -5.03
CA HIS A 127 -18.04 -12.68 -5.50
C HIS A 127 -17.01 -13.79 -5.30
N PHE A 128 -15.80 -13.47 -4.83
CA PHE A 128 -14.72 -14.43 -4.64
C PHE A 128 -14.85 -15.11 -3.27
N HIS A 129 -15.58 -16.23 -3.20
CA HIS A 129 -15.95 -16.90 -1.96
C HIS A 129 -14.83 -17.76 -1.35
N TRP A 130 -13.68 -17.14 -1.07
CA TRP A 130 -12.47 -17.81 -0.59
C TRP A 130 -12.63 -18.53 0.75
N GLU A 131 -13.58 -18.10 1.60
CA GLU A 131 -13.89 -18.78 2.87
C GLU A 131 -14.60 -20.13 2.67
N VAL A 132 -15.15 -20.37 1.48
CA VAL A 132 -15.92 -21.57 1.14
C VAL A 132 -15.23 -22.30 -0.01
N VAL A 133 -14.05 -22.84 0.28
CA VAL A 133 -13.32 -23.72 -0.65
C VAL A 133 -14.14 -24.98 -0.91
N LYS A 134 -14.47 -25.23 -2.18
CA LYS A 134 -15.21 -26.41 -2.64
C LYS A 134 -14.26 -27.43 -3.26
N ARG A 135 -14.74 -28.66 -3.43
CA ARG A 135 -13.97 -29.76 -4.06
C ARG A 135 -14.78 -30.43 -5.15
N ILE A 136 -14.12 -30.68 -6.27
CA ILE A 136 -14.60 -31.55 -7.34
C ILE A 136 -13.51 -32.60 -7.58
N GLY A 137 -13.82 -33.87 -7.26
CA GLY A 137 -12.84 -34.95 -7.28
C GLY A 137 -11.67 -34.68 -6.34
N SER A 138 -10.45 -34.68 -6.90
CA SER A 138 -9.21 -34.39 -6.18
C SER A 138 -8.80 -32.90 -6.19
N GLN A 139 -9.56 -32.04 -6.87
CA GLN A 139 -9.23 -30.63 -7.04
C GLN A 139 -10.09 -29.77 -6.12
N SER A 140 -9.46 -28.81 -5.43
CA SER A 140 -10.15 -27.77 -4.68
C SER A 140 -10.28 -26.52 -5.53
N TYR A 141 -11.36 -25.75 -5.37
CA TYR A 141 -11.56 -24.49 -6.07
C TYR A 141 -12.32 -23.48 -5.20
N ILE A 142 -12.17 -22.21 -5.54
CA ILE A 142 -12.91 -21.10 -4.94
C ILE A 142 -14.04 -20.71 -5.90
N PRO A 143 -15.31 -20.81 -5.48
CA PRO A 143 -16.43 -20.34 -6.30
C PRO A 143 -16.34 -18.84 -6.53
N SER A 144 -16.46 -18.40 -7.78
CA SER A 144 -16.48 -16.98 -8.12
C SER A 144 -17.35 -16.66 -9.33
N LYS A 145 -17.57 -15.37 -9.54
CA LYS A 145 -17.97 -14.79 -10.82
C LYS A 145 -16.77 -14.16 -11.50
N ILE A 146 -16.76 -14.20 -12.82
CA ILE A 146 -15.78 -13.52 -13.66
C ILE A 146 -16.48 -12.52 -14.58
N TYR A 147 -15.83 -11.38 -14.78
CA TYR A 147 -16.25 -10.31 -15.66
C TYR A 147 -15.28 -10.18 -16.84
N TYR A 148 -15.84 -9.91 -18.01
CA TYR A 148 -15.09 -9.47 -19.19
C TYR A 148 -15.74 -8.20 -19.72
N SER A 149 -14.94 -7.21 -20.10
CA SER A 149 -15.38 -5.98 -20.78
C SER A 149 -16.27 -6.30 -22.00
N SER A 150 -15.90 -7.34 -22.76
CA SER A 150 -16.69 -7.82 -23.90
C SER A 150 -18.11 -8.30 -23.54
N SER A 151 -18.34 -8.79 -22.32
CA SER A 151 -19.68 -9.17 -21.86
C SER A 151 -20.52 -7.94 -21.54
N PHE A 152 -19.90 -6.93 -20.93
CA PHE A 152 -20.54 -5.62 -20.68
C PHE A 152 -20.91 -4.93 -22.00
N CYS A 153 -19.98 -4.84 -22.95
CA CYS A 153 -20.22 -4.29 -24.29
C CYS A 153 -21.39 -4.98 -25.00
N LYS A 154 -21.53 -6.30 -24.88
CA LYS A 154 -22.65 -7.05 -25.46
C LYS A 154 -23.99 -6.74 -24.79
N VAL A 155 -24.02 -6.62 -23.47
CA VAL A 155 -25.26 -6.36 -22.72
C VAL A 155 -25.78 -4.96 -22.98
N PHE A 156 -24.90 -3.97 -23.07
CA PHE A 156 -25.27 -2.57 -23.33
C PHE A 156 -25.20 -2.15 -24.80
N ASP A 157 -24.78 -3.06 -25.69
CA ASP A 157 -24.63 -2.84 -27.13
C ASP A 157 -23.74 -1.62 -27.44
N ILE A 158 -22.54 -1.61 -26.83
CA ILE A 158 -21.54 -0.55 -26.99
C ILE A 158 -20.29 -1.12 -27.67
N GLU A 159 -19.72 -0.36 -28.59
CA GLU A 159 -18.46 -0.66 -29.22
C GLU A 159 -17.30 -0.68 -28.20
N PRO A 160 -16.46 -1.73 -28.14
CA PRO A 160 -15.41 -1.85 -27.12
C PRO A 160 -14.46 -0.64 -27.02
N GLN A 161 -14.18 0.01 -28.15
CA GLN A 161 -13.33 1.21 -28.20
C GLN A 161 -13.91 2.43 -27.47
N LEU A 162 -15.22 2.46 -27.24
CA LEU A 162 -15.91 3.54 -26.52
C LEU A 162 -15.95 3.29 -25.01
N LEU A 163 -15.50 2.14 -24.51
CA LEU A 163 -15.55 1.83 -23.08
C LEU A 163 -14.66 2.76 -22.22
N PRO A 164 -13.42 3.10 -22.63
CA PRO A 164 -12.63 4.14 -21.95
C PRO A 164 -13.29 5.52 -22.03
N ALA A 165 -13.95 5.83 -23.15
CA ALA A 165 -14.68 7.07 -23.35
C ALA A 165 -15.85 7.18 -22.38
N PHE A 166 -16.63 6.09 -22.23
CA PHE A 166 -17.68 5.96 -21.23
C PHE A 166 -17.16 6.27 -19.83
N SER A 167 -16.01 5.70 -19.44
CA SER A 167 -15.43 5.95 -18.13
C SER A 167 -15.00 7.42 -17.95
N SER A 168 -14.26 7.96 -18.92
CA SER A 168 -13.78 9.34 -18.89
C SER A 168 -14.93 10.34 -18.79
N LEU A 169 -16.01 10.14 -19.56
CA LEU A 169 -17.25 10.92 -19.48
C LEU A 169 -17.92 10.73 -18.11
N ALA A 170 -18.04 9.49 -17.64
CA ALA A 170 -18.67 9.17 -16.37
C ALA A 170 -17.94 9.73 -15.15
N VAL A 171 -16.62 9.98 -15.21
CA VAL A 171 -15.82 10.52 -14.10
C VAL A 171 -15.64 12.04 -14.23
N ASN A 172 -15.21 12.53 -15.40
CA ASN A 172 -14.91 13.95 -15.60
C ASN A 172 -16.15 14.82 -15.69
N LEU A 173 -17.26 14.28 -16.21
CA LEU A 173 -18.51 15.01 -16.36
C LEU A 173 -19.49 14.79 -15.21
N GLN A 174 -19.06 14.19 -14.08
CA GLN A 174 -19.83 14.28 -12.83
C GLN A 174 -19.80 15.67 -12.21
N ARG A 175 -18.70 16.41 -12.46
CA ARG A 175 -18.47 17.74 -11.89
C ARG A 175 -19.27 18.83 -12.58
N LEU A 176 -19.65 18.59 -13.82
CA LEU A 176 -20.53 19.44 -14.60
C LEU A 176 -21.91 18.79 -14.52
N ASP A 177 -22.98 19.53 -14.22
CA ASP A 177 -24.36 19.02 -13.98
C ASP A 177 -24.99 18.28 -15.19
N ALA A 178 -24.17 17.92 -16.18
CA ALA A 178 -24.42 17.18 -17.42
C ALA A 178 -24.96 15.76 -17.20
N LEU A 179 -24.58 15.08 -16.11
CA LEU A 179 -25.06 13.73 -15.81
C LEU A 179 -26.59 13.66 -15.67
N SER A 180 -27.22 14.75 -15.22
CA SER A 180 -28.67 14.84 -15.09
C SER A 180 -29.35 14.71 -16.46
N ARG A 181 -28.74 15.25 -17.52
CA ARG A 181 -29.23 15.18 -18.90
C ARG A 181 -29.12 13.77 -19.46
N TRP A 182 -28.08 13.02 -19.09
CA TRP A 182 -27.94 11.65 -19.58
C TRP A 182 -28.97 10.69 -19.01
N ALA A 183 -29.47 10.94 -17.81
CA ALA A 183 -30.55 10.13 -17.23
C ALA A 183 -31.82 10.12 -18.10
N GLU A 184 -32.03 11.14 -18.94
CA GLU A 184 -33.17 11.20 -19.87
C GLU A 184 -33.11 10.13 -20.97
N PHE A 185 -31.92 9.64 -21.31
CA PHE A 185 -31.74 8.58 -22.31
C PHE A 185 -31.95 7.18 -21.75
N ASP A 186 -32.16 7.01 -20.44
CA ASP A 186 -32.50 5.70 -19.87
C ASP A 186 -33.98 5.39 -20.18
N PRO A 187 -34.28 4.36 -21.01
CA PRO A 187 -35.65 3.91 -21.22
C PRO A 187 -36.16 3.28 -19.92
N ALA A 188 -36.72 4.10 -19.03
CA ALA A 188 -37.21 3.65 -17.74
C ALA A 188 -38.29 2.58 -17.93
N VAL A 189 -38.07 1.40 -17.34
CA VAL A 189 -39.10 0.35 -17.25
C VAL A 189 -39.59 0.28 -15.81
N ASN A 190 -40.91 0.45 -15.63
CA ASN A 190 -41.66 0.18 -14.40
C ASN A 190 -41.22 0.94 -13.14
N GLY A 191 -41.50 2.25 -13.07
CA GLY A 191 -41.57 3.00 -11.80
C GLY A 191 -40.26 3.16 -11.02
N LYS A 192 -39.11 2.81 -11.61
CA LYS A 192 -37.77 3.07 -11.05
C LYS A 192 -37.23 4.39 -11.59
N SER A 193 -36.49 5.12 -10.76
CA SER A 193 -35.78 6.33 -11.18
C SER A 193 -34.72 5.99 -12.24
N PRO A 194 -34.56 6.83 -13.29
CA PRO A 194 -33.59 6.60 -14.34
C PRO A 194 -32.16 6.54 -13.79
N HIS A 195 -31.37 5.58 -14.28
CA HIS A 195 -29.99 5.37 -13.84
C HIS A 195 -29.02 6.13 -14.75
N ARG A 196 -28.29 7.11 -14.19
CA ARG A 196 -27.43 8.05 -14.95
C ARG A 196 -26.43 7.37 -15.87
N LEU A 197 -25.70 6.38 -15.35
CA LEU A 197 -24.74 5.61 -16.16
C LEU A 197 -25.43 4.80 -17.26
N LYS A 198 -26.64 4.29 -17.01
CA LYS A 198 -27.37 3.51 -18.02
C LYS A 198 -27.85 4.42 -19.15
N GLY A 199 -28.31 5.62 -18.81
CA GLY A 199 -28.63 6.65 -19.79
C GLY A 199 -27.41 7.07 -20.63
N LEU A 200 -26.25 7.26 -20.00
CA LEU A 200 -24.99 7.50 -20.73
C LEU A 200 -24.65 6.35 -21.68
N LEU A 201 -24.82 5.09 -21.25
CA LEU A 201 -24.59 3.92 -22.10
C LEU A 201 -25.57 3.87 -23.29
N CYS A 202 -26.86 4.13 -23.03
CA CYS A 202 -27.88 4.20 -24.08
C CYS A 202 -27.61 5.32 -25.09
N TRP A 203 -27.06 6.44 -24.64
CA TRP A 203 -26.66 7.55 -25.51
C TRP A 203 -25.38 7.23 -26.30
N LEU A 204 -24.37 6.63 -25.67
CA LEU A 204 -23.10 6.28 -26.33
C LEU A 204 -23.26 5.19 -27.40
N LYS A 205 -24.26 4.32 -27.26
CA LYS A 205 -24.57 3.24 -28.21
C LYS A 205 -24.72 3.72 -29.66
N ASP A 206 -25.23 4.93 -29.87
CA ASP A 206 -25.49 5.45 -31.23
C ASP A 206 -24.23 5.97 -31.93
N PHE A 207 -23.09 6.05 -31.22
CA PHE A 207 -21.82 6.53 -31.77
C PHE A 207 -20.92 5.37 -32.20
N LYS A 208 -20.14 5.61 -33.27
CA LYS A 208 -19.13 4.66 -33.76
C LYS A 208 -17.72 5.20 -33.67
N GLN A 209 -17.54 6.52 -33.71
CA GLN A 209 -16.25 7.18 -33.61
C GLN A 209 -16.17 7.93 -32.28
N LEU A 210 -14.95 8.03 -31.75
CA LEU A 210 -14.71 8.62 -30.44
C LEU A 210 -14.91 10.13 -30.47
N GLU A 211 -14.41 10.77 -31.53
CA GLU A 211 -14.44 12.21 -31.74
C GLU A 211 -15.89 12.70 -31.84
N GLU A 212 -16.74 11.95 -32.55
CA GLU A 212 -18.17 12.25 -32.66
C GLU A 212 -18.88 12.21 -31.30
N ALA A 213 -18.54 11.22 -30.47
CA ALA A 213 -19.12 11.10 -29.13
C ALA A 213 -18.68 12.25 -28.21
N PHE A 214 -17.41 12.65 -28.26
CA PHE A 214 -16.92 13.76 -27.43
C PHE A 214 -17.47 15.12 -27.88
N GLU A 215 -17.52 15.39 -29.18
CA GLU A 215 -18.16 16.61 -29.69
C GLU A 215 -19.65 16.67 -29.32
N ALA A 216 -20.36 15.55 -29.42
CA ALA A 216 -21.76 15.48 -29.00
C ALA A 216 -21.93 15.67 -27.48
N ALA A 217 -20.99 15.17 -26.67
CA ALA A 217 -20.98 15.39 -25.22
C ALA A 217 -20.78 16.88 -24.89
N LEU A 218 -19.86 17.56 -25.59
CA LEU A 218 -19.69 19.02 -25.45
C LEU A 218 -20.96 19.78 -25.82
N GLY A 219 -21.66 19.36 -26.89
CA GLY A 219 -22.96 19.93 -27.27
C GLY A 219 -24.02 19.80 -26.17
N LEU A 220 -23.96 18.75 -25.36
CA LEU A 220 -24.83 18.56 -24.19
C LEU A 220 -24.42 19.41 -22.97
N LEU A 221 -23.27 20.07 -22.99
CA LEU A 221 -22.85 20.99 -21.93
C LEU A 221 -23.35 22.42 -22.14
N GLY A 222 -24.02 22.70 -23.27
CA GLY A 222 -24.55 24.02 -23.61
C GLY A 222 -23.49 24.95 -24.21
N GLU A 223 -23.72 26.27 -24.13
CA GLU A 223 -22.77 27.26 -24.63
C GLU A 223 -21.57 27.39 -23.68
N LEU A 224 -20.50 26.65 -23.99
CA LEU A 224 -19.19 26.77 -23.38
C LEU A 224 -18.30 27.71 -24.21
N SER A 225 -17.35 28.40 -23.56
CA SER A 225 -16.29 29.12 -24.28
C SER A 225 -15.39 28.13 -25.03
N GLU A 226 -14.74 28.60 -26.10
CA GLU A 226 -13.80 27.76 -26.87
C GLU A 226 -12.63 27.26 -26.01
N GLU A 227 -12.19 28.07 -25.03
CA GLU A 227 -11.16 27.70 -24.05
C GLU A 227 -11.62 26.54 -23.17
N THR A 228 -12.83 26.62 -22.59
CA THR A 228 -13.37 25.56 -21.74
C THR A 228 -13.66 24.28 -22.53
N LYS A 229 -14.10 24.38 -23.80
CA LYS A 229 -14.25 23.20 -24.66
C LYS A 229 -12.93 22.50 -24.88
N ALA A 230 -11.87 23.24 -25.16
CA ALA A 230 -10.53 22.67 -25.36
C ALA A 230 -10.02 21.98 -24.08
N GLU A 231 -10.19 22.62 -22.91
CA GLU A 231 -9.82 22.02 -21.61
C GLU A 231 -10.59 20.73 -21.31
N VAL A 232 -11.90 20.71 -21.55
CA VAL A 232 -12.73 19.51 -21.35
C VAL A 232 -12.30 18.41 -22.32
N MET A 233 -12.06 18.72 -23.59
CA MET A 233 -11.56 17.74 -24.57
C MET A 233 -10.21 17.17 -24.19
N GLU A 234 -9.28 18.00 -23.73
CA GLU A 234 -7.98 17.55 -23.24
C GLU A 234 -8.15 16.63 -22.03
N GLY A 235 -8.97 17.01 -21.04
CA GLY A 235 -9.28 16.18 -19.89
C GLY A 235 -9.94 14.84 -20.25
N LEU A 236 -10.85 14.83 -21.23
CA LEU A 236 -11.49 13.60 -21.71
C LEU A 236 -10.50 12.66 -22.38
N ASN A 237 -9.61 13.19 -23.23
CA ASN A 237 -8.56 12.42 -23.89
C ASN A 237 -7.54 11.88 -22.89
N LEU A 238 -7.09 12.69 -21.93
CA LEU A 238 -6.20 12.25 -20.86
C LEU A 238 -6.84 11.12 -20.03
N GLY A 239 -8.11 11.27 -19.66
CA GLY A 239 -8.84 10.23 -18.92
C GLY A 239 -9.01 8.92 -19.70
N MET A 240 -8.99 8.94 -21.03
CA MET A 240 -8.99 7.72 -21.83
C MET A 240 -7.64 7.02 -21.89
N GLU A 241 -6.56 7.80 -21.96
CA GLU A 241 -5.20 7.27 -21.99
C GLU A 241 -4.88 6.48 -20.72
N GLU A 242 -5.50 6.81 -19.58
CA GLU A 242 -5.38 6.07 -18.31
C GLU A 242 -5.79 4.59 -18.42
N TYR A 243 -6.74 4.27 -19.32
CA TYR A 243 -7.22 2.90 -19.53
C TYR A 243 -6.47 2.15 -20.62
N GLN A 244 -5.49 2.78 -21.29
CA GLN A 244 -4.58 2.09 -22.20
C GLN A 244 -3.52 1.37 -21.39
N LEU A 245 -3.38 0.06 -21.55
CA LEU A 245 -2.38 -0.73 -20.83
C LEU A 245 -1.01 -0.61 -21.54
N PRO A 246 -0.03 0.12 -20.98
CA PRO A 246 1.29 0.22 -21.62
C PRO A 246 2.07 -1.10 -21.47
N PRO A 247 3.11 -1.32 -22.30
CA PRO A 247 4.11 -2.36 -22.06
C PRO A 247 4.72 -2.19 -20.66
N SER A 248 4.80 -3.29 -19.90
CA SER A 248 5.26 -3.25 -18.50
C SER A 248 6.57 -4.01 -18.30
N SER A 249 7.54 -3.32 -17.71
CA SER A 249 8.81 -3.91 -17.24
C SER A 249 8.64 -4.80 -16.00
N LEU A 250 7.47 -4.80 -15.36
CA LEU A 250 7.16 -5.63 -14.19
C LEU A 250 7.21 -7.13 -14.49
N ASN A 251 7.07 -7.54 -15.75
CA ASN A 251 7.20 -8.94 -16.13
C ASN A 251 8.59 -9.48 -15.78
N ARG A 252 9.63 -8.71 -16.08
CA ARG A 252 11.02 -9.08 -15.77
C ARG A 252 11.28 -9.15 -14.27
N PHE A 253 10.54 -8.36 -13.48
CA PHE A 253 10.61 -8.45 -12.01
C PHE A 253 9.99 -9.74 -11.49
N PHE A 254 8.78 -10.08 -11.92
CA PHE A 254 8.08 -11.26 -11.41
C PHE A 254 8.60 -12.59 -11.97
N ILE A 255 9.16 -12.61 -13.18
CA ILE A 255 9.78 -13.80 -13.78
C ILE A 255 11.25 -13.93 -13.38
N ASP A 256 12.03 -12.86 -13.61
CA ASP A 256 13.49 -12.93 -13.54
C ASP A 256 14.07 -12.28 -12.27
N GLY A 257 13.24 -11.70 -11.40
CA GLY A 257 13.68 -10.98 -10.21
C GLY A 257 14.39 -9.65 -10.49
N VAL A 258 14.29 -9.13 -11.72
CA VAL A 258 14.95 -7.89 -12.15
C VAL A 258 14.07 -6.70 -11.81
N ALA A 259 14.56 -5.81 -10.93
CA ALA A 259 13.83 -4.59 -10.58
C ALA A 259 13.44 -3.77 -11.82
N PRO A 260 12.18 -3.30 -11.92
CA PRO A 260 11.78 -2.42 -13.01
C PRO A 260 12.58 -1.11 -12.95
N PRO A 261 12.87 -0.48 -14.11
CA PRO A 261 13.38 0.88 -14.13
C PRO A 261 12.37 1.79 -13.42
N PHE A 262 12.86 2.58 -12.46
CA PHE A 262 12.04 3.63 -11.86
C PHE A 262 11.88 4.75 -12.88
N PRO A 263 10.73 5.44 -12.97
CA PRO A 263 10.60 6.60 -13.86
C PRO A 263 11.65 7.65 -13.48
N LEU A 264 12.66 7.78 -14.34
CA LEU A 264 14.00 8.34 -14.12
C LEU A 264 14.07 9.87 -13.98
N TRP A 265 12.94 10.58 -13.90
CA TRP A 265 12.93 12.04 -14.12
C TRP A 265 13.06 12.88 -12.84
N GLU A 266 12.79 12.33 -11.64
CA GLU A 266 13.03 13.03 -10.36
C GLU A 266 14.09 12.38 -9.47
N VAL A 267 14.44 11.13 -9.74
CA VAL A 267 15.45 10.38 -8.98
C VAL A 267 16.78 10.46 -9.71
N LYS A 268 17.79 11.07 -9.08
CA LYS A 268 19.16 11.08 -9.61
C LYS A 268 19.60 9.64 -9.95
N PRO A 269 20.22 9.39 -11.13
CA PRO A 269 20.74 8.08 -11.53
C PRO A 269 21.70 7.42 -10.51
N GLU A 270 22.24 8.24 -9.60
CA GLU A 270 23.08 7.85 -8.47
C GLU A 270 22.33 7.09 -7.36
N MET A 271 20.99 7.04 -7.36
CA MET A 271 20.22 6.17 -6.48
C MET A 271 20.51 4.71 -6.85
N ALA A 272 21.40 4.12 -6.06
CA ALA A 272 21.96 2.82 -6.33
C ALA A 272 20.86 1.76 -6.49
N GLY A 273 20.87 1.03 -7.60
CA GLY A 273 19.82 0.06 -7.97
C GLY A 273 19.52 -1.03 -6.93
N TRP A 274 20.31 -1.14 -5.85
CA TRP A 274 19.98 -1.99 -4.70
C TRP A 274 18.89 -1.39 -3.80
N VAL A 275 18.85 -0.07 -3.57
CA VAL A 275 17.76 0.59 -2.82
C VAL A 275 16.46 0.41 -3.58
N LEU A 276 16.50 0.63 -4.90
CA LEU A 276 15.36 0.39 -5.78
C LEU A 276 14.91 -1.07 -5.74
N LEU A 277 15.85 -2.03 -5.75
CA LEU A 277 15.52 -3.45 -5.60
C LEU A 277 14.86 -3.75 -4.25
N LEU A 278 15.35 -3.19 -3.15
CA LEU A 278 14.74 -3.43 -1.84
C LEU A 278 13.37 -2.76 -1.70
N LEU A 279 13.19 -1.56 -2.26
CA LEU A 279 11.88 -0.88 -2.32
C LEU A 279 10.88 -1.69 -3.16
N THR A 280 11.28 -2.16 -4.34
CA THR A 280 10.43 -3.00 -5.22
C THR A 280 10.12 -4.35 -4.61
N GLN A 281 10.99 -4.89 -3.75
CA GLN A 281 10.73 -6.08 -2.93
C GLN A 281 9.96 -5.80 -1.63
N ALA A 282 9.50 -4.57 -1.39
CA ALA A 282 8.87 -4.13 -0.13
C ALA A 282 9.71 -4.42 1.14
N ARG A 283 11.04 -4.47 0.99
CA ARG A 283 12.01 -4.68 2.09
C ARG A 283 12.48 -3.38 2.73
N LEU A 284 12.11 -2.24 2.15
CA LEU A 284 12.30 -0.91 2.72
C LEU A 284 10.95 -0.22 2.81
N ASN A 285 10.74 0.53 3.90
CA ASN A 285 9.54 1.32 4.12
C ASN A 285 9.38 2.42 3.03
N SER A 286 8.16 2.67 2.58
CA SER A 286 7.82 3.75 1.63
C SER A 286 8.27 5.15 2.09
N ASN A 287 8.38 5.38 3.39
CA ASN A 287 8.94 6.60 3.97
C ASN A 287 10.39 6.86 3.51
N VAL A 288 11.18 5.82 3.25
CA VAL A 288 12.55 5.98 2.69
C VAL A 288 12.47 6.67 1.34
N LEU A 289 11.58 6.20 0.46
CA LEU A 289 11.38 6.81 -0.85
C LEU A 289 10.85 8.24 -0.73
N HIS A 290 9.86 8.48 0.15
CA HIS A 290 9.31 9.81 0.36
C HIS A 290 10.37 10.81 0.84
N VAL A 291 11.23 10.41 1.78
CA VAL A 291 12.35 11.24 2.26
C VAL A 291 13.37 11.49 1.15
N LEU A 292 13.71 10.47 0.35
CA LEU A 292 14.65 10.61 -0.77
C LEU A 292 14.15 11.58 -1.84
N LEU A 293 12.86 11.50 -2.19
CA LEU A 293 12.26 12.34 -3.23
C LEU A 293 12.00 13.77 -2.75
N PHE A 294 11.45 13.92 -1.55
CA PHE A 294 10.88 15.20 -1.10
C PHE A 294 11.64 15.87 0.03
N SER A 295 12.72 15.24 0.54
CA SER A 295 13.42 15.71 1.75
C SER A 295 12.45 16.07 2.88
N SER A 296 11.37 15.30 3.01
CA SER A 296 10.32 15.53 3.98
C SER A 296 9.64 14.22 4.40
N ILE A 297 8.94 14.25 5.53
CA ILE A 297 8.18 13.10 6.05
C ILE A 297 6.97 13.58 6.86
N ASN A 298 5.87 12.85 6.76
CA ASN A 298 4.70 13.01 7.62
C ASN A 298 4.74 11.93 8.70
N LEU A 299 4.87 12.33 9.96
CA LEU A 299 4.85 11.40 11.09
C LEU A 299 3.40 11.05 11.44
N SER A 300 3.14 9.77 11.69
CA SER A 300 1.83 9.29 12.15
C SER A 300 1.44 9.97 13.46
N CYS A 301 0.19 10.37 13.68
CA CYS A 301 -0.26 10.88 14.97
C CYS A 301 -0.79 9.72 15.85
N PRO A 302 -0.02 9.15 16.79
CA PRO A 302 -0.54 8.10 17.67
C PRO A 302 -1.58 8.67 18.63
N VAL A 303 -2.42 7.81 19.20
CA VAL A 303 -3.32 8.21 20.28
C VAL A 303 -2.48 8.43 21.54
N GLU A 304 -2.28 9.69 21.93
CA GLU A 304 -1.43 10.08 23.06
C GLU A 304 -1.86 11.39 23.73
N ARG A 305 -1.16 11.77 24.79
CA ARG A 305 -1.37 13.04 25.50
C ARG A 305 -0.94 14.24 24.68
N ALA A 306 -1.90 15.10 24.34
CA ALA A 306 -1.63 16.33 23.60
C ALA A 306 -0.81 17.36 24.41
N ASP A 307 -0.90 17.31 25.74
CA ASP A 307 -0.16 18.20 26.64
C ASP A 307 1.31 17.81 26.81
N PHE A 308 1.69 16.60 26.40
CA PHE A 308 3.09 16.19 26.32
C PHE A 308 3.66 16.49 24.93
N PRO A 309 4.99 16.70 24.83
CA PRO A 309 5.67 16.73 23.55
C PRO A 309 5.37 15.46 22.73
N SER A 310 5.48 15.53 21.41
CA SER A 310 5.24 14.37 20.53
C SER A 310 6.12 13.18 20.93
N ALA A 311 5.53 11.97 20.98
CA ALA A 311 6.28 10.74 21.21
C ALA A 311 7.38 10.50 20.15
N HIS A 312 7.28 11.12 18.97
CA HIS A 312 8.29 11.01 17.93
C HIS A 312 9.57 11.78 18.22
N LEU A 313 9.58 12.68 19.21
CA LEU A 313 10.79 13.38 19.62
C LEU A 313 11.84 12.39 20.15
N THR A 314 11.41 11.38 20.91
CA THR A 314 12.30 10.35 21.45
C THR A 314 13.04 9.58 20.35
N SER A 315 12.38 9.32 19.22
CA SER A 315 12.97 8.60 18.08
C SER A 315 13.65 9.50 17.05
N ARG A 316 13.63 10.83 17.23
CA ARG A 316 14.28 11.79 16.30
C ARG A 316 15.79 11.52 16.12
N PRO A 317 16.59 11.23 17.16
CA PRO A 317 18.01 10.95 16.97
C PRO A 317 18.28 9.78 16.01
N ILE A 318 17.45 8.74 16.05
CA ILE A 318 17.53 7.59 15.13
C ILE A 318 17.20 8.04 13.70
N ARG A 319 16.16 8.86 13.53
CA ARG A 319 15.81 9.43 12.22
C ARG A 319 16.90 10.34 11.66
N GLN A 320 17.61 11.09 12.49
CA GLN A 320 18.74 11.92 12.05
C GLN A 320 19.88 11.08 11.44
N VAL A 321 20.14 9.89 11.99
CA VAL A 321 21.08 8.92 11.41
C VAL A 321 20.55 8.38 10.08
N ILE A 322 19.26 8.04 10.00
CA ILE A 322 18.61 7.64 8.75
C ILE A 322 18.73 8.74 7.68
N TYR A 323 18.44 10.00 8.02
CA TYR A 323 18.57 11.13 7.09
C TYR A 323 20.02 11.33 6.65
N ARG A 324 20.99 11.13 7.55
CA ARG A 324 22.42 11.19 7.19
C ARG A 324 22.79 10.11 6.19
N LEU A 325 22.31 8.87 6.40
CA LEU A 325 22.51 7.77 5.46
C LEU A 325 21.85 8.04 4.10
N LEU A 326 20.63 8.59 4.07
CA LEU A 326 19.86 8.76 2.84
C LEU A 326 20.25 10.01 2.04
N LEU A 327 20.46 11.14 2.71
CA LEU A 327 20.56 12.47 2.10
C LEU A 327 21.87 13.20 2.43
N GLY A 328 22.74 12.62 3.26
CA GLY A 328 23.95 13.30 3.73
C GLY A 328 23.62 14.46 4.66
N GLU A 329 23.92 15.69 4.23
CA GLU A 329 23.76 16.90 5.05
C GLU A 329 22.48 17.68 4.77
N THR A 330 21.68 17.23 3.81
CA THR A 330 20.44 17.90 3.43
C THR A 330 19.43 17.88 4.58
N LEU A 331 18.87 19.05 4.88
CA LEU A 331 17.85 19.24 5.90
C LEU A 331 16.55 18.52 5.51
N VAL A 332 15.87 17.93 6.50
CA VAL A 332 14.61 17.22 6.29
C VAL A 332 13.47 17.94 7.00
N LYS A 333 12.35 18.14 6.30
CA LYS A 333 11.12 18.69 6.87
C LYS A 333 10.27 17.57 7.49
N GLU A 334 10.19 17.52 8.82
CA GLU A 334 9.28 16.63 9.54
C GLU A 334 7.95 17.34 9.80
N ASN A 335 6.83 16.76 9.39
CA ASN A 335 5.50 17.19 9.83
C ASN A 335 5.07 16.30 11.00
N ASP A 336 4.84 16.92 12.15
CA ASP A 336 4.48 16.29 13.42
C ASP A 336 3.49 17.20 14.17
N ARG A 337 3.01 16.80 15.35
CA ARG A 337 2.15 17.66 16.17
C ARG A 337 2.95 18.60 17.09
N GLU A 338 2.39 19.77 17.35
CA GLU A 338 2.68 20.61 18.51
C GLU A 338 1.36 20.85 19.25
N GLY A 339 1.19 20.24 20.43
CA GLY A 339 -0.12 20.17 21.06
C GLY A 339 -1.09 19.35 20.22
N LEU A 340 -2.19 19.99 19.80
CA LEU A 340 -3.22 19.42 18.92
C LEU A 340 -3.07 19.82 17.44
N GLU A 341 -2.12 20.71 17.13
CA GLU A 341 -1.97 21.28 15.79
C GLU A 341 -0.86 20.59 15.01
N PRO A 342 -1.04 20.32 13.70
CA PRO A 342 0.04 19.86 12.84
C PRO A 342 1.03 20.99 12.56
N LYS A 343 2.32 20.71 12.70
CA LYS A 343 3.42 21.66 12.52
C LYS A 343 4.59 21.03 11.79
N SER A 344 5.28 21.84 11.00
CA SER A 344 6.50 21.44 10.31
C SER A 344 7.75 21.85 11.08
N PHE A 345 8.72 20.94 11.18
CA PHE A 345 10.01 21.14 11.82
C PHE A 345 11.12 20.85 10.84
N ILE A 346 12.16 21.68 10.83
CA ILE A 346 13.37 21.42 10.05
C ILE A 346 14.34 20.63 10.94
N VAL A 347 14.69 19.43 10.50
CA VAL A 347 15.56 18.52 11.23
C VAL A 347 16.88 18.36 10.49
N GLN A 348 17.98 18.56 11.22
CA GLN A 348 19.33 18.35 10.71
C GLN A 348 19.69 16.86 10.78
N PRO A 349 20.30 16.29 9.73
CA PRO A 349 20.91 14.97 9.80
C PRO A 349 21.98 14.87 10.89
N ALA A 350 22.32 13.63 11.28
CA ALA A 350 23.37 13.40 12.27
C ALA A 350 24.71 14.01 11.81
N ALA A 351 25.36 14.76 12.71
CA ALA A 351 26.61 15.46 12.40
C ALA A 351 27.84 14.54 12.38
N SER A 352 27.78 13.40 13.08
CA SER A 352 28.87 12.43 13.20
C SER A 352 28.30 11.02 13.43
N GLY A 353 29.16 9.99 13.45
CA GLY A 353 28.76 8.60 13.71
C GLY A 353 28.31 7.82 12.47
N VAL A 354 28.24 8.46 11.30
CA VAL A 354 27.98 7.80 10.01
C VAL A 354 29.20 8.02 9.09
N PRO A 355 29.96 6.96 8.76
CA PRO A 355 31.01 7.03 7.76
C PRO A 355 30.48 7.51 6.40
N GLN A 356 31.21 8.40 5.72
CA GLN A 356 30.82 8.91 4.39
C GLN A 356 30.63 7.79 3.35
N GLU A 357 31.28 6.66 3.56
CA GLU A 357 31.18 5.46 2.72
C GLU A 357 29.82 4.75 2.81
N LEU A 358 29.09 4.97 3.92
CA LEU A 358 27.74 4.44 4.14
C LEU A 358 26.64 5.44 3.75
N GLU A 359 26.98 6.64 3.27
CA GLU A 359 26.00 7.57 2.72
C GLU A 359 25.54 7.12 1.32
N LEU A 360 24.24 7.26 1.03
CA LEU A 360 23.61 6.73 -0.18
C LEU A 360 24.25 7.30 -1.45
N LYS A 361 24.61 8.59 -1.42
CA LYS A 361 25.32 9.28 -2.51
C LYS A 361 26.69 8.67 -2.84
N SER A 362 27.29 7.94 -1.89
CA SER A 362 28.60 7.28 -2.00
C SER A 362 28.49 5.77 -2.24
N LEU A 363 27.27 5.22 -2.19
CA LEU A 363 26.97 3.80 -2.01
C LEU A 363 26.67 3.08 -3.33
N ASN A 364 27.69 2.56 -4.01
CA ASN A 364 27.45 1.51 -5.01
C ASN A 364 27.18 0.16 -4.32
N LYS A 365 26.30 -0.69 -4.88
CA LYS A 365 25.93 -2.03 -4.35
C LYS A 365 27.14 -2.91 -3.97
N VAL A 366 28.26 -2.72 -4.69
CA VAL A 366 29.55 -3.38 -4.46
C VAL A 366 30.23 -2.94 -3.15
N LYS A 367 30.00 -1.70 -2.68
CA LYS A 367 30.59 -1.18 -1.44
C LYS A 367 29.79 -1.55 -0.19
N LEU A 368 28.46 -1.66 -0.21
CA LEU A 368 27.69 -2.10 0.97
C LEU A 368 27.89 -3.60 1.28
N SER A 369 28.01 -4.42 0.23
CA SER A 369 28.35 -5.84 0.35
C SER A 369 29.80 -6.07 0.78
N ASN A 370 30.70 -5.13 0.46
CA ASN A 370 32.10 -5.12 0.92
C ASN A 370 32.30 -4.33 2.24
N ALA A 371 31.31 -3.57 2.70
CA ALA A 371 31.39 -2.85 3.97
C ALA A 371 31.36 -3.89 5.09
N GLU A 372 32.40 -3.88 5.91
CA GLU A 372 32.58 -4.86 6.97
C GLU A 372 31.32 -4.88 7.85
N PRO A 373 30.69 -6.06 8.08
CA PRO A 373 29.50 -6.17 8.91
C PRO A 373 29.63 -5.49 10.28
N SER A 374 30.85 -5.42 10.81
CA SER A 374 31.23 -4.71 12.04
C SER A 374 30.96 -3.20 11.97
N VAL A 375 31.27 -2.52 10.86
CA VAL A 375 31.02 -1.08 10.71
C VAL A 375 29.52 -0.79 10.69
N ARG A 376 28.75 -1.62 9.98
CA ARG A 376 27.28 -1.47 9.89
C ARG A 376 26.62 -1.71 11.26
N LEU A 377 27.10 -2.70 12.01
CA LEU A 377 26.67 -2.93 13.38
C LEU A 377 27.04 -1.76 14.30
N GLN A 378 28.25 -1.22 14.19
CA GLN A 378 28.70 -0.09 15.00
C GLN A 378 27.83 1.14 14.79
N VAL A 379 27.52 1.52 13.54
CA VAL A 379 26.62 2.66 13.26
C VAL A 379 25.24 2.46 13.90
N LEU A 380 24.70 1.24 13.84
CA LEU A 380 23.42 0.92 14.48
C LEU A 380 23.49 1.07 16.00
N LEU A 381 24.53 0.52 16.63
CA LEU A 381 24.71 0.55 18.08
C LEU A 381 25.05 1.95 18.61
N ASP A 382 25.82 2.74 17.87
CA ASP A 382 26.11 4.14 18.18
C ASP A 382 24.85 5.00 18.11
N ALA A 383 24.00 4.77 17.09
CA ALA A 383 22.71 5.45 17.00
C ALA A 383 21.79 5.15 18.19
N LEU A 384 21.92 3.95 18.78
CA LEU A 384 21.19 3.53 19.98
C LEU A 384 21.91 3.86 21.29
N GLY A 385 23.17 4.30 21.23
CA GLY A 385 24.00 4.55 22.42
C GLY A 385 24.22 3.31 23.29
N VAL A 386 24.27 2.12 22.68
CA VAL A 386 24.43 0.84 23.39
C VAL A 386 25.73 0.16 22.99
N PRO A 387 26.69 -0.04 23.91
CA PRO A 387 27.90 -0.81 23.62
C PRO A 387 27.58 -2.25 23.24
N GLU A 388 28.31 -2.82 22.29
CA GLU A 388 28.12 -4.22 21.87
C GLU A 388 28.25 -5.21 23.03
N ALA A 389 29.18 -4.94 23.96
CA ALA A 389 29.39 -5.73 25.18
C ALA A 389 28.12 -5.90 26.04
N CYS A 390 27.19 -4.93 26.00
CA CYS A 390 25.92 -5.02 26.73
C CYS A 390 24.95 -6.05 26.13
N LEU A 391 25.20 -6.49 24.89
CA LEU A 391 24.37 -7.45 24.16
C LEU A 391 24.99 -8.86 24.15
N GLU A 392 26.18 -9.01 24.71
CA GLU A 392 26.84 -10.31 24.88
C GLU A 392 26.01 -11.24 25.76
N GLY A 393 25.90 -12.52 25.38
CA GLY A 393 25.07 -13.51 26.07
C GLY A 393 23.58 -13.47 25.73
N LEU A 394 23.09 -12.45 25.03
CA LEU A 394 21.71 -12.42 24.52
C LEU A 394 21.55 -13.25 23.25
N GLN A 395 20.39 -13.90 23.14
CA GLN A 395 19.95 -14.53 21.90
C GLN A 395 19.92 -13.51 20.75
N PRO A 396 20.40 -13.85 19.54
CA PRO A 396 20.55 -12.89 18.45
C PRO A 396 19.28 -12.08 18.12
N HIS A 397 18.11 -12.72 18.16
CA HIS A 397 16.81 -12.09 17.87
C HIS A 397 16.34 -11.08 18.94
N LEU A 398 16.91 -11.12 20.14
CA LEU A 398 16.57 -10.18 21.22
C LEU A 398 17.47 -8.93 21.23
N ARG A 399 18.64 -8.98 20.58
CA ARG A 399 19.65 -7.93 20.68
C ARG A 399 19.13 -6.57 20.24
N LEU A 400 18.45 -6.50 19.09
CA LEU A 400 17.91 -5.25 18.56
C LEU A 400 16.85 -4.65 19.50
N LEU A 401 15.97 -5.50 20.02
CA LEU A 401 14.87 -5.11 20.89
C LEU A 401 15.38 -4.62 22.26
N VAL A 402 16.37 -5.30 22.85
CA VAL A 402 17.01 -4.87 24.08
C VAL A 402 17.74 -3.56 23.87
N ALA A 403 18.50 -3.43 22.77
CA ALA A 403 19.22 -2.20 22.46
C ALA A 403 18.29 -0.98 22.33
N VAL A 404 17.15 -1.11 21.63
CA VAL A 404 16.18 -0.01 21.53
C VAL A 404 15.47 0.28 22.86
N SER A 405 15.26 -0.72 23.69
CA SER A 405 14.67 -0.54 25.03
C SER A 405 15.64 0.22 25.94
N CYS A 406 16.93 -0.05 25.87
CA CYS A 406 17.97 0.74 26.54
C CYS A 406 17.99 2.18 26.04
N PHE A 407 17.92 2.40 24.72
CA PHE A 407 17.84 3.75 24.13
C PHE A 407 16.61 4.52 24.65
N TRP A 408 15.44 3.89 24.64
CA TRP A 408 14.20 4.47 25.14
C TRP A 408 14.31 4.86 26.63
N LEU A 409 14.85 3.99 27.48
CA LEU A 409 15.08 4.28 28.91
C LEU A 409 16.00 5.49 29.15
N GLN A 410 16.91 5.76 28.22
CA GLN A 410 17.85 6.88 28.31
C GLN A 410 17.29 8.20 27.74
N ARG A 411 16.39 8.13 26.75
CA ARG A 411 15.98 9.28 25.92
C ARG A 411 14.52 9.68 26.07
N ALA A 412 13.67 8.84 26.65
CA ALA A 412 12.25 9.13 26.81
C ALA A 412 12.01 10.29 27.78
N GLU A 413 11.09 11.16 27.40
CA GLU A 413 10.62 12.28 28.21
C GLU A 413 9.09 12.34 28.14
N PRO A 414 8.36 12.06 29.25
CA PRO A 414 8.88 11.70 30.57
C PRO A 414 9.56 10.32 30.59
N LYS A 415 10.48 10.14 31.55
CA LYS A 415 11.21 8.88 31.70
C LYS A 415 10.26 7.76 32.16
N PRO A 416 10.26 6.59 31.51
CA PRO A 416 9.46 5.45 31.95
C PRO A 416 9.90 4.96 33.33
N ASP A 417 8.93 4.48 34.11
CA ASP A 417 9.20 3.86 35.39
C ASP A 417 9.59 2.36 35.25
N GLU A 418 10.01 1.77 36.37
CA GLU A 418 10.41 0.35 36.41
C GLU A 418 9.23 -0.59 36.13
N THR A 419 8.00 -0.18 36.42
CA THR A 419 6.78 -0.96 36.21
C THR A 419 6.51 -1.13 34.72
N LEU A 420 6.60 -0.05 33.94
CA LEU A 420 6.45 -0.06 32.49
C LEU A 420 7.53 -0.90 31.83
N LEU A 421 8.78 -0.81 32.30
CA LEU A 421 9.87 -1.66 31.81
C LEU A 421 9.58 -3.15 32.08
N LYS A 422 9.17 -3.50 33.31
CA LYS A 422 8.77 -4.88 33.65
C LYS A 422 7.62 -5.37 32.79
N ALA A 423 6.61 -4.53 32.58
CA ALA A 423 5.46 -4.86 31.72
C ALA A 423 5.90 -5.12 30.27
N LEU A 424 6.79 -4.27 29.74
CA LEU A 424 7.35 -4.44 28.39
C LEU A 424 8.13 -5.76 28.29
N LEU A 425 9.06 -6.01 29.21
CA LEU A 425 9.87 -7.23 29.21
C LEU A 425 9.02 -8.50 29.38
N LEU A 426 7.96 -8.44 30.19
CA LEU A 426 6.99 -9.53 30.31
C LEU A 426 6.27 -9.78 28.99
N GLY A 427 5.80 -8.73 28.30
CA GLY A 427 5.16 -8.86 26.99
C GLY A 427 6.10 -9.48 25.94
N VAL A 428 7.35 -9.03 25.91
CA VAL A 428 8.40 -9.56 25.03
C VAL A 428 8.70 -11.03 25.33
N SER A 429 8.80 -11.40 26.61
CA SER A 429 9.04 -12.79 27.02
C SER A 429 7.87 -13.72 26.68
N GLN A 430 6.63 -13.22 26.72
CA GLN A 430 5.47 -14.00 26.32
C GLN A 430 5.46 -14.27 24.81
N LEU A 431 5.85 -13.28 24.00
CA LEU A 431 5.99 -13.44 22.56
C LEU A 431 7.06 -14.47 22.18
N THR A 432 8.15 -14.60 22.97
CA THR A 432 9.21 -15.59 22.72
C THR A 432 8.92 -16.99 23.27
N ILE A 433 8.18 -17.11 24.37
CA ILE A 433 7.86 -18.42 24.98
C ILE A 433 6.75 -19.15 24.22
N VAL A 434 5.75 -18.43 23.69
CA VAL A 434 4.70 -19.07 22.86
C VAL A 434 5.29 -19.62 21.55
N SER A 435 6.54 -19.27 21.20
CA SER A 435 7.27 -19.77 20.02
C SER A 435 7.80 -21.18 20.15
N THR A 436 7.96 -21.65 21.38
CA THR A 436 8.29 -23.02 21.69
C THR A 436 6.99 -23.73 22.00
N GLU A 437 6.71 -24.88 21.37
CA GLU A 437 5.52 -25.72 21.59
C GLU A 437 5.40 -26.29 23.03
N ASP A 438 6.09 -25.69 24.01
CA ASP A 438 6.02 -26.02 25.42
C ASP A 438 4.77 -25.39 26.05
N SER A 439 3.68 -26.12 25.82
CA SER A 439 2.35 -26.08 26.41
C SER A 439 2.30 -25.65 27.91
N SER A 440 3.34 -25.93 28.70
CA SER A 440 3.39 -25.64 30.14
C SER A 440 3.36 -24.15 30.51
N ALA A 441 4.02 -23.28 29.73
CA ALA A 441 4.11 -21.85 30.07
C ALA A 441 2.87 -21.04 29.61
N ALA A 442 2.22 -21.50 28.54
CA ALA A 442 0.96 -20.92 28.05
C ALA A 442 -0.20 -21.09 29.06
N TYR A 443 -0.17 -22.13 29.90
CA TYR A 443 -1.19 -22.34 30.95
C TYR A 443 -1.04 -21.42 32.18
N ALA A 444 0.14 -20.85 32.43
CA ALA A 444 0.39 -20.04 33.63
C ALA A 444 -0.29 -18.66 33.58
N LEU A 445 -0.73 -18.22 32.40
CA LEU A 445 -1.43 -16.95 32.19
C LEU A 445 -2.81 -17.21 31.57
N LYS A 446 -3.65 -17.98 32.28
CA LYS A 446 -5.10 -17.89 32.08
C LYS A 446 -5.51 -16.43 32.31
N ARG A 447 -5.80 -15.70 31.23
CA ARG A 447 -6.55 -14.43 31.26
C ARG A 447 -7.74 -14.64 32.21
N GLU A 448 -7.71 -14.05 33.39
CA GLU A 448 -8.91 -13.95 34.21
C GLU A 448 -9.93 -13.18 33.35
N LYS A 449 -10.98 -13.87 32.89
CA LYS A 449 -12.14 -13.25 32.24
C LYS A 449 -12.99 -12.49 33.26
N LYS A 450 -12.38 -11.65 34.10
CA LYS A 450 -13.11 -10.62 34.84
C LYS A 450 -13.24 -9.43 33.90
N PRO A 451 -14.42 -8.79 33.82
CA PRO A 451 -14.55 -7.51 33.14
C PRO A 451 -13.65 -6.51 33.89
N PHE A 452 -12.44 -6.31 33.39
CA PHE A 452 -11.55 -5.29 33.88
C PHE A 452 -12.00 -4.00 33.22
N GLU A 453 -12.48 -3.03 33.99
CA GLU A 453 -12.63 -1.66 33.50
C GLU A 453 -11.21 -1.16 33.20
N LEU A 454 -10.78 -1.29 31.94
CA LEU A 454 -9.48 -0.84 31.49
C LEU A 454 -9.50 0.69 31.49
N ARG A 455 -9.14 1.31 32.63
CA ARG A 455 -8.75 2.72 32.64
C ARG A 455 -7.45 2.81 31.88
N LEU A 456 -7.54 3.26 30.63
CA LEU A 456 -6.38 3.63 29.82
C LEU A 456 -5.57 4.68 30.57
N ASP A 457 -4.41 4.27 31.06
CA ASP A 457 -3.42 5.19 31.61
C ASP A 457 -2.76 5.91 30.45
N ALA A 458 -3.07 7.21 30.32
CA ALA A 458 -2.59 8.04 29.24
C ALA A 458 -1.05 8.26 29.30
N ASP A 459 -0.45 8.18 30.49
CA ASP A 459 0.99 8.33 30.68
C ASP A 459 1.71 7.05 30.24
N ALA A 460 1.19 5.89 30.65
CA ALA A 460 1.67 4.60 30.17
C ALA A 460 1.55 4.50 28.64
N LEU A 461 0.42 4.91 28.07
CA LEU A 461 0.20 4.91 26.62
C LEU A 461 1.21 5.80 25.89
N HIS A 462 1.42 7.03 26.37
CA HIS A 462 2.41 7.93 25.78
C HIS A 462 3.83 7.33 25.86
N SER A 463 4.18 6.74 26.99
CA SER A 463 5.49 6.10 27.18
C SER A 463 5.71 4.92 26.23
N PHE A 464 4.69 4.07 26.02
CA PHE A 464 4.76 2.99 25.04
C PHE A 464 4.76 3.50 23.59
N ASN A 465 4.07 4.60 23.27
CA ASN A 465 4.15 5.22 21.95
C ASN A 465 5.58 5.72 21.65
N GLN A 466 6.29 6.25 22.64
CA GLN A 466 7.70 6.61 22.51
C GLN A 466 8.55 5.38 22.17
N TRP A 467 8.38 4.29 22.94
CA TRP A 467 9.11 3.05 22.71
C TRP A 467 8.81 2.45 21.33
N GLN A 468 7.54 2.37 20.93
CA GLN A 468 7.13 1.90 19.61
C GLN A 468 7.70 2.77 18.49
N GLY A 469 7.71 4.09 18.68
CA GLY A 469 8.34 5.04 17.78
C GLY A 469 9.83 4.74 17.61
N CYS A 470 10.56 4.52 18.71
CA CYS A 470 11.96 4.14 18.69
C CYS A 470 12.17 2.80 17.96
N LEU A 471 11.45 1.74 18.36
CA LEU A 471 11.55 0.41 17.76
C LEU A 471 11.33 0.44 16.24
N ARG A 472 10.30 1.16 15.79
CA ARG A 472 9.99 1.30 14.37
C ARG A 472 11.14 1.96 13.59
N GLN A 473 11.69 3.06 14.09
CA GLN A 473 12.83 3.72 13.43
C GLN A 473 14.11 2.88 13.51
N THR A 474 14.33 2.14 14.60
CA THR A 474 15.46 1.21 14.73
C THR A 474 15.38 0.08 13.72
N VAL A 475 14.21 -0.50 13.50
CA VAL A 475 13.99 -1.53 12.46
C VAL A 475 14.31 -0.95 11.09
N HIS A 476 13.83 0.25 10.76
CA HIS A 476 14.16 0.90 9.48
C HIS A 476 15.66 1.16 9.31
N LEU A 477 16.34 1.63 10.36
CA LEU A 477 17.79 1.83 10.34
C LEU A 477 18.53 0.50 10.13
N ASN A 478 18.12 -0.57 10.81
CA ASN A 478 18.68 -1.91 10.65
C ASN A 478 18.50 -2.43 9.21
N GLN A 479 17.34 -2.22 8.60
CA GLN A 479 17.08 -2.57 7.19
C GLN A 479 17.98 -1.79 6.22
N LEU A 480 18.12 -0.48 6.41
CA LEU A 480 18.98 0.38 5.59
C LEU A 480 20.46 -0.01 5.67
N LEU A 481 20.90 -0.47 6.84
CA LEU A 481 22.25 -0.99 7.07
C LEU A 481 22.43 -2.44 6.61
N GLY A 482 21.42 -3.04 5.97
CA GLY A 482 21.49 -4.41 5.45
C GLY A 482 21.50 -5.47 6.54
N PHE A 483 20.66 -5.31 7.55
CA PHE A 483 20.37 -6.28 8.61
C PHE A 483 21.60 -6.72 9.44
N PRO A 484 22.37 -5.78 10.03
CA PRO A 484 23.48 -6.15 10.92
C PRO A 484 23.02 -6.92 12.17
N LEU A 485 21.77 -6.75 12.61
CA LEU A 485 21.11 -7.60 13.60
C LEU A 485 19.84 -8.25 13.01
N PRO A 486 19.43 -9.43 13.47
CA PRO A 486 18.13 -10.01 13.13
C PRO A 486 17.00 -9.10 13.59
N GLU A 487 15.94 -9.00 12.79
CA GLU A 487 14.73 -8.29 13.21
C GLU A 487 14.00 -9.07 14.32
N PRO A 488 13.47 -8.39 15.33
CA PRO A 488 12.68 -9.04 16.36
C PRO A 488 11.36 -9.55 15.78
N GLN A 489 10.83 -10.63 16.36
CA GLN A 489 9.46 -11.08 16.08
C GLN A 489 8.49 -10.17 16.85
N ILE A 490 7.94 -9.15 16.18
CA ILE A 490 7.06 -8.13 16.80
C ILE A 490 5.57 -8.42 16.54
N ALA A 491 5.26 -9.35 15.63
CA ALA A 491 3.90 -9.76 15.29
C ALA A 491 3.73 -11.28 15.49
N ARG A 492 2.60 -11.66 16.07
CA ARG A 492 2.02 -12.99 16.19
C ARG A 492 0.51 -12.87 16.33
#